data_AF-A0AAP7DHF6-F1
#
_entry.id   AF-A0AAP7DHF6-F1
#
_cell.length_a   1.000
_cell.length_b   1.000
_cell.length_c   1.000
_cell.angle_alpha   90.00
_cell.angle_beta   90.00
_cell.angle_gamma   90.00
#
_symmetry.space_group_name_H-M   'P 1'
#
loop_
_entity.id
_entity.type
_entity.pdbx_description
1 polymer ?
#
loop_
_entity_poly.entity_id
_entity_poly.type
_entity_poly.pdbx_seq_one_letter_code
_entity_poly.pdbx_strand_id
1 'polypeptide(L)'
;MTSPHYSKPILKQGKQAVAVVTGSSSGFGLHTCIELARSGYLVVATMRNPQQSSRLLQEAETQGVKDRIDVQALDVTDTQCIASAAQYILSAYGGVHVLVNNAGFAIGGFIEEISLDEWRAQLNTNFFGTVEVTRALLPYMRQQGSGTIINVSSISGRYAFPGYAPYAASKFAVEGFTESLRMEMLPYGIYAVLVEPGSYRTDIWSKGFNSISSRENSPYQSYLKHILQYSEKNAEKAPPPHEVARLIASIANDPKPRLRYTPGWSRAGMGLLRAMPWKWYERLIIWMLHR
;
A
#
# COMPACT_ATOMS: atom_id res chain seq x y z
N MET A 1 4.71 28.86 -2.98
CA MET A 1 4.53 27.40 -3.13
C MET A 1 5.46 26.94 -4.24
N THR A 2 6.62 26.40 -3.89
CA THR A 2 7.61 25.90 -4.85
C THR A 2 7.26 24.45 -5.20
N SER A 3 6.97 24.19 -6.47
CA SER A 3 6.82 22.82 -6.97
C SER A 3 8.11 22.03 -6.68
N PRO A 4 8.04 20.81 -6.11
CA PRO A 4 9.22 19.99 -5.95
C PRO A 4 9.83 19.70 -7.33
N HIS A 5 11.10 20.08 -7.51
CA HIS A 5 11.87 19.72 -8.69
C HIS A 5 12.15 18.21 -8.67
N TYR A 6 11.29 17.43 -9.32
CA TYR A 6 11.56 16.02 -9.56
C TYR A 6 12.66 15.91 -10.62
N SER A 7 13.81 15.34 -10.26
CA SER A 7 14.81 14.93 -11.24
C SER A 7 14.20 13.82 -12.10
N LYS A 8 14.25 13.95 -13.43
CA LYS A 8 13.78 12.90 -14.35
C LYS A 8 14.57 11.60 -14.07
N PRO A 9 13.92 10.43 -14.04
CA PRO A 9 14.62 9.15 -13.97
C PRO A 9 15.59 9.07 -15.15
N ILE A 10 16.89 8.99 -14.85
CA ILE A 10 17.95 8.94 -15.85
C ILE A 10 18.02 7.51 -16.39
N LEU A 11 17.57 7.32 -17.61
CA LEU A 11 17.74 6.06 -18.34
C LEU A 11 18.80 6.25 -19.41
N LYS A 12 19.75 5.31 -19.48
CA LYS A 12 20.63 5.20 -20.63
C LYS A 12 19.79 4.69 -21.80
N GLN A 13 19.83 5.42 -22.92
CA GLN A 13 19.20 5.09 -24.21
C GLN A 13 17.65 5.12 -24.26
N GLY A 14 17.06 6.33 -24.35
CA GLY A 14 15.79 6.59 -25.07
C GLY A 14 14.48 5.90 -24.63
N LYS A 15 14.51 4.88 -23.77
CA LYS A 15 13.32 4.20 -23.24
C LYS A 15 12.85 4.88 -21.95
N GLN A 16 11.55 4.95 -21.73
CA GLN A 16 10.94 5.51 -20.51
C GLN A 16 10.95 4.49 -19.36
N ALA A 17 11.11 4.94 -18.11
CA ALA A 17 11.11 4.06 -16.95
C ALA A 17 9.68 3.67 -16.63
N VAL A 18 9.48 2.39 -16.36
CA VAL A 18 8.16 1.80 -16.12
C VAL A 18 7.94 1.64 -14.62
N ALA A 19 6.83 2.18 -14.13
CA ALA A 19 6.33 1.92 -12.80
C ALA A 19 5.00 1.16 -12.86
N VAL A 20 4.87 0.08 -12.10
CA VAL A 20 3.63 -0.69 -11.97
C VAL A 20 3.02 -0.38 -10.61
N VAL A 21 1.75 -0.01 -10.56
CA VAL A 21 1.03 0.28 -9.30
C VAL A 21 -0.19 -0.62 -9.23
N THR A 22 -0.34 -1.35 -8.11
CA THR A 22 -1.53 -2.16 -7.85
C THR A 22 -2.59 -1.40 -7.05
N GLY A 23 -3.87 -1.61 -7.38
CA GLY A 23 -4.97 -0.96 -6.66
C GLY A 23 -5.08 0.54 -6.93
N SER A 24 -5.03 0.94 -8.20
CA SER A 24 -4.91 2.34 -8.61
C SER A 24 -6.24 3.08 -8.83
N SER A 25 -7.39 2.46 -8.55
CA SER A 25 -8.69 3.09 -8.82
C SER A 25 -9.05 4.20 -7.83
N SER A 26 -8.48 4.22 -6.62
CA SER A 26 -8.66 5.30 -5.65
C SER A 26 -7.51 5.40 -4.63
N GLY A 27 -7.67 6.29 -3.64
CA GLY A 27 -6.78 6.40 -2.48
C GLY A 27 -5.31 6.65 -2.84
N PHE A 28 -4.40 5.97 -2.14
CA PHE A 28 -2.96 6.10 -2.36
C PHE A 28 -2.53 5.67 -3.76
N GLY A 29 -3.09 4.57 -4.29
CA GLY A 29 -2.72 4.04 -5.60
C GLY A 29 -2.96 5.03 -6.73
N LEU A 30 -4.14 5.67 -6.76
CA LEU A 30 -4.46 6.72 -7.73
C LEU A 30 -3.45 7.86 -7.66
N HIS A 31 -3.26 8.47 -6.49
CA HIS A 31 -2.35 9.60 -6.35
C HIS A 31 -0.89 9.21 -6.61
N THR A 32 -0.50 7.98 -6.29
CA THR A 32 0.83 7.44 -6.58
C THR A 32 1.06 7.35 -8.10
N CYS A 33 0.06 6.94 -8.87
CA CYS A 33 0.15 6.95 -10.33
C CYS A 33 0.42 8.36 -10.87
N ILE A 34 -0.29 9.35 -10.35
CA ILE A 34 -0.11 10.76 -10.74
C ILE A 34 1.29 11.26 -10.40
N GLU A 35 1.77 11.05 -9.18
CA GLU A 35 3.10 11.54 -8.75
C GLU A 35 4.26 10.82 -9.47
N LEU A 36 4.12 9.53 -9.76
CA LEU A 36 5.09 8.79 -10.57
C LEU A 36 5.10 9.28 -12.02
N ALA A 37 3.93 9.52 -12.62
CA ALA A 37 3.84 10.05 -13.97
C ALA A 37 4.44 11.47 -14.06
N ARG A 38 4.18 12.33 -13.06
CA ARG A 38 4.82 13.65 -12.92
C ARG A 38 6.34 13.56 -12.74
N SER A 39 6.80 12.49 -12.10
CA SER A 39 8.23 12.20 -11.95
C SER A 39 8.87 11.67 -13.23
N GLY A 40 8.10 11.45 -14.31
CA GLY A 40 8.64 11.06 -15.62
C GLY A 40 8.58 9.56 -15.91
N TYR A 41 7.94 8.76 -15.06
CA TYR A 41 7.66 7.35 -15.35
C TYR A 41 6.52 7.23 -16.37
N LEU A 42 6.55 6.13 -17.12
CA LEU A 42 5.36 5.52 -17.68
C LEU A 42 4.75 4.64 -16.59
N VAL A 43 3.47 4.83 -16.27
CA VAL A 43 2.80 4.15 -15.17
C VAL A 43 1.78 3.17 -15.70
N VAL A 44 2.00 1.89 -15.42
CA VAL A 44 0.99 0.84 -15.57
C VAL A 44 0.13 0.84 -14.30
N ALA A 45 -0.99 1.53 -14.38
CA ALA A 45 -1.97 1.67 -13.30
C ALA A 45 -2.94 0.50 -13.33
N THR A 46 -2.84 -0.40 -12.36
CA THR A 46 -3.62 -1.64 -12.37
C THR A 46 -4.75 -1.64 -11.37
N MET A 47 -5.88 -2.25 -11.75
CA MET A 47 -7.06 -2.39 -10.91
C MET A 47 -7.91 -3.58 -11.34
N ARG A 48 -8.71 -4.14 -10.42
CA ARG A 48 -9.61 -5.27 -10.73
C ARG A 48 -10.60 -4.96 -11.84
N ASN A 49 -11.13 -3.73 -11.85
CA ASN A 49 -12.14 -3.28 -12.79
C ASN A 49 -11.67 -1.96 -13.46
N PRO A 50 -11.10 -2.03 -14.67
CA PRO A 50 -10.62 -0.85 -15.42
C PRO A 50 -11.69 0.20 -15.73
N GLN A 51 -12.98 -0.16 -15.72
CA GLN A 51 -14.07 0.78 -15.92
C GLN A 51 -14.18 1.80 -14.76
N GLN A 52 -13.55 1.51 -13.60
CA GLN A 52 -13.43 2.45 -12.48
C GLN A 52 -12.24 3.41 -12.60
N SER A 53 -11.57 3.48 -13.75
CA SER A 53 -10.41 4.35 -13.98
C SER A 53 -10.76 5.83 -14.23
N SER A 54 -12.04 6.18 -14.37
CA SER A 54 -12.48 7.54 -14.72
C SER A 54 -11.87 8.63 -13.83
N ARG A 55 -11.87 8.41 -12.50
CA ARG A 55 -11.28 9.36 -11.54
C ARG A 55 -9.77 9.52 -11.72
N LEU A 56 -9.06 8.41 -11.96
CA LEU A 56 -7.61 8.44 -12.22
C LEU A 56 -7.31 9.20 -13.51
N LEU A 57 -8.04 8.90 -14.59
CA LEU A 57 -7.82 9.52 -15.90
C LEU A 57 -8.17 11.01 -15.89
N GLN A 58 -9.23 11.43 -15.18
CA GLN A 58 -9.58 12.83 -15.02
C GLN A 58 -8.51 13.61 -14.24
N GLU A 59 -7.99 13.03 -13.15
CA GLU A 59 -6.89 13.64 -12.41
C GLU A 59 -5.62 13.71 -13.27
N ALA A 60 -5.30 12.65 -14.00
CA ALA A 60 -4.13 12.61 -14.89
C ALA A 60 -4.23 13.65 -16.03
N GLU A 61 -5.42 13.87 -16.59
CA GLU A 61 -5.71 14.94 -17.56
C GLU A 61 -5.46 16.31 -16.92
N THR A 62 -6.05 16.56 -15.75
CA THR A 62 -5.92 17.83 -15.01
C THR A 62 -4.46 18.16 -14.70
N GLN A 63 -3.65 17.13 -14.42
CA GLN A 63 -2.23 17.27 -14.12
C GLN A 63 -1.33 17.23 -15.36
N GLY A 64 -1.88 17.06 -16.56
CA GLY A 64 -1.13 17.01 -17.83
C GLY A 64 -0.21 15.80 -17.98
N VAL A 65 -0.57 14.66 -17.35
CA VAL A 65 0.24 13.43 -17.34
C VAL A 65 -0.50 12.20 -17.85
N LYS A 66 -1.70 12.37 -18.42
CA LYS A 66 -2.53 11.26 -18.92
C LYS A 66 -1.83 10.37 -19.94
N ASP A 67 -1.02 10.93 -20.84
CA ASP A 67 -0.27 10.17 -21.86
C ASP A 67 0.80 9.23 -21.27
N ARG A 68 1.04 9.32 -19.96
CA ARG A 68 1.96 8.46 -19.21
C ARG A 68 1.24 7.38 -18.40
N ILE A 69 -0.09 7.35 -18.43
CA ILE A 69 -0.89 6.38 -17.67
C ILE A 69 -1.42 5.34 -18.64
N ASP A 70 -1.00 4.09 -18.43
CA ASP A 70 -1.58 2.92 -19.06
C ASP A 70 -2.43 2.15 -18.03
N VAL A 71 -3.72 1.98 -18.30
CA VAL A 71 -4.66 1.33 -17.37
C VAL A 71 -4.82 -0.13 -17.75
N GLN A 72 -4.50 -1.02 -16.82
CA GLN A 72 -4.58 -2.47 -17.03
C GLN A 72 -5.44 -3.17 -15.98
N ALA A 73 -6.10 -4.25 -16.38
CA ALA A 73 -6.78 -5.14 -15.45
C ALA A 73 -5.75 -5.97 -14.66
N LEU A 74 -5.89 -5.98 -13.33
CA LEU A 74 -5.13 -6.87 -12.46
C LEU A 74 -5.91 -7.12 -11.16
N ASP A 75 -6.35 -8.36 -10.97
CA ASP A 75 -6.76 -8.85 -9.66
C ASP A 75 -5.57 -9.59 -9.02
N VAL A 76 -5.10 -9.07 -7.88
CA VAL A 76 -3.96 -9.63 -7.15
C VAL A 76 -4.28 -10.99 -6.50
N THR A 77 -5.54 -11.44 -6.56
CA THR A 77 -5.96 -12.76 -6.06
C THR A 77 -6.14 -13.79 -7.17
N ASP A 78 -5.94 -13.40 -8.44
CA ASP A 78 -6.04 -14.27 -9.60
C ASP A 78 -4.67 -14.45 -10.25
N THR A 79 -4.07 -15.63 -10.03
CA THR A 79 -2.75 -15.99 -10.56
C THR A 79 -2.68 -15.90 -12.09
N GLN A 80 -3.75 -16.23 -12.81
CA GLN A 80 -3.76 -16.16 -14.28
C GLN A 80 -3.81 -14.70 -14.75
N CYS A 81 -4.58 -13.86 -14.06
CA CYS A 81 -4.64 -12.43 -14.30
C CYS A 81 -3.25 -11.78 -14.08
N ILE A 82 -2.58 -12.13 -12.97
CA ILE A 82 -1.22 -11.65 -12.66
C ILE A 82 -0.22 -12.05 -13.74
N ALA A 83 -0.23 -13.32 -14.17
CA ALA A 83 0.68 -13.81 -15.20
C ALA A 83 0.46 -13.07 -16.53
N SER A 84 -0.80 -12.87 -16.92
CA SER A 84 -1.17 -12.15 -18.15
C SER A 84 -0.73 -10.69 -18.10
N ALA A 85 -0.93 -10.01 -16.98
CA ALA A 85 -0.49 -8.62 -16.81
C ALA A 85 1.04 -8.51 -16.83
N ALA A 86 1.76 -9.43 -16.18
CA ALA A 86 3.22 -9.45 -16.20
C ALA A 86 3.77 -9.68 -17.63
N GLN A 87 3.16 -10.58 -18.40
CA GLN A 87 3.53 -10.81 -19.79
C GLN A 87 3.25 -9.59 -20.67
N TYR A 88 2.11 -8.93 -20.47
CA TYR A 88 1.78 -7.68 -21.15
C TYR A 88 2.83 -6.60 -20.89
N ILE A 89 3.15 -6.34 -19.61
CA ILE A 89 4.13 -5.33 -19.21
C ILE A 89 5.49 -5.59 -19.87
N LEU A 90 5.92 -6.85 -19.87
CA LEU A 90 7.17 -7.25 -20.52
C LEU A 90 7.12 -7.01 -22.03
N SER A 91 6.03 -7.41 -22.68
CA SER A 91 5.91 -7.31 -24.14
C SER A 91 5.81 -5.87 -24.61
N ALA A 92 5.07 -5.03 -23.88
CA ALA A 92 4.84 -3.64 -24.22
C ALA A 92 6.04 -2.74 -23.88
N TYR A 93 6.71 -2.99 -22.74
CA TYR A 93 7.68 -2.03 -22.18
C TYR A 93 9.07 -2.62 -21.89
N GLY A 94 9.21 -3.95 -21.94
CA GLY A 94 10.50 -4.63 -21.82
C GLY A 94 11.06 -4.74 -20.40
N GLY A 95 10.38 -4.21 -19.38
CA GLY A 95 10.83 -4.31 -17.99
C GLY A 95 10.04 -3.45 -17.02
N VAL A 96 10.39 -3.57 -15.73
CA VAL A 96 9.78 -2.83 -14.62
C VAL A 96 10.89 -2.24 -13.76
N HIS A 97 10.84 -0.92 -13.56
CA HIS A 97 11.83 -0.20 -12.76
C HIS A 97 11.33 0.00 -11.34
N VAL A 98 10.03 0.21 -11.19
CA VAL A 98 9.37 0.40 -9.90
C VAL A 98 8.12 -0.47 -9.83
N LEU A 99 8.00 -1.27 -8.78
CA LEU A 99 6.76 -1.98 -8.44
C LEU A 99 6.21 -1.40 -7.14
N VAL A 100 4.99 -0.88 -7.16
CA VAL A 100 4.27 -0.44 -5.96
C VAL A 100 3.14 -1.41 -5.66
N ASN A 101 3.35 -2.27 -4.67
CA ASN A 101 2.31 -3.13 -4.14
C ASN A 101 1.44 -2.33 -3.15
N ASN A 102 0.34 -1.80 -3.66
CA ASN A 102 -0.60 -0.96 -2.91
C ASN A 102 -1.99 -1.61 -2.75
N ALA A 103 -2.37 -2.55 -3.63
CA ALA A 103 -3.67 -3.21 -3.55
C ALA A 103 -3.88 -3.83 -2.16
N GLY A 104 -5.04 -3.52 -1.57
CA GLY A 104 -5.40 -4.05 -0.26
C GLY A 104 -6.69 -3.44 0.26
N PHE A 105 -7.24 -4.09 1.27
CA PHE A 105 -8.42 -3.64 1.99
C PHE A 105 -8.30 -4.00 3.47
N ALA A 106 -9.28 -3.60 4.27
CA ALA A 106 -9.31 -3.87 5.71
C ALA A 106 -10.66 -4.47 6.09
N ILE A 107 -10.61 -5.66 6.69
CA ILE A 107 -11.71 -6.28 7.45
C ILE A 107 -11.40 -6.11 8.93
N GLY A 108 -12.46 -6.00 9.71
CA GLY A 108 -12.39 -5.92 11.16
C GLY A 108 -13.64 -6.49 11.83
N GLY A 109 -13.61 -6.51 13.15
CA GLY A 109 -14.58 -7.20 14.00
C GLY A 109 -13.88 -7.95 15.13
N PHE A 110 -14.67 -8.63 15.96
CA PHE A 110 -14.14 -9.48 17.03
C PHE A 110 -13.75 -10.85 16.48
N ILE A 111 -12.69 -11.44 17.04
CA ILE A 111 -12.00 -12.61 16.46
C ILE A 111 -12.96 -13.77 16.19
N GLU A 112 -13.87 -14.08 17.12
CA GLU A 112 -14.84 -15.17 16.99
C GLU A 112 -16.08 -14.84 16.14
N GLU A 113 -16.23 -13.58 15.73
CA GLU A 113 -17.34 -13.13 14.90
C GLU A 113 -16.99 -13.02 13.41
N ILE A 114 -15.70 -12.82 13.10
CA ILE A 114 -15.18 -12.79 11.72
C ILE A 114 -15.05 -14.22 11.20
N SER A 115 -15.61 -14.48 10.02
CA SER A 115 -15.51 -15.79 9.38
C SER A 115 -14.08 -16.10 8.89
N LEU A 116 -13.72 -17.39 8.84
CA LEU A 116 -12.41 -17.78 8.29
C LEU A 116 -12.24 -17.39 6.81
N ASP A 117 -13.32 -17.27 6.05
CA ASP A 117 -13.26 -16.86 4.65
C ASP A 117 -12.93 -15.37 4.51
N GLU A 118 -13.41 -14.52 5.43
CA GLU A 118 -13.00 -13.12 5.53
C GLU A 118 -11.51 -13.01 5.93
N TRP A 119 -11.05 -13.82 6.88
CA TRP A 119 -9.62 -13.91 7.20
C TRP A 119 -8.77 -14.29 5.98
N ARG A 120 -9.20 -15.31 5.23
CA ARG A 120 -8.54 -15.72 3.99
C ARG A 120 -8.56 -14.61 2.95
N ALA A 121 -9.70 -13.97 2.72
CA ALA A 121 -9.80 -12.87 1.76
C ALA A 121 -8.84 -11.72 2.10
N GLN A 122 -8.77 -11.35 3.39
CA GLN A 122 -7.85 -10.32 3.88
C GLN A 122 -6.39 -10.64 3.57
N LEU A 123 -5.96 -11.88 3.85
CA LEU A 123 -4.59 -12.35 3.65
C LEU A 123 -4.28 -12.60 2.17
N ASN A 124 -5.24 -13.15 1.42
CA ASN A 124 -5.11 -13.40 -0.01
C ASN A 124 -4.84 -12.11 -0.78
N THR A 125 -5.58 -11.03 -0.50
CA THR A 125 -5.34 -9.77 -1.19
C THR A 125 -4.11 -9.03 -0.67
N ASN A 126 -4.02 -8.80 0.64
CA ASN A 126 -2.97 -7.91 1.17
C ASN A 126 -1.59 -8.56 1.18
N PHE A 127 -1.51 -9.87 1.40
CA PHE A 127 -0.25 -10.59 1.56
C PHE A 127 0.07 -11.49 0.36
N PHE A 128 -0.73 -12.54 0.10
CA PHE A 128 -0.42 -13.46 -1.00
C PHE A 128 -0.41 -12.76 -2.36
N GLY A 129 -1.33 -11.82 -2.59
CA GLY A 129 -1.33 -11.00 -3.80
C GLY A 129 -0.08 -10.13 -3.96
N THR A 130 0.41 -9.53 -2.87
CA THR A 130 1.70 -8.83 -2.85
C THR A 130 2.85 -9.77 -3.22
N VAL A 131 2.85 -11.00 -2.68
CA VAL A 131 3.87 -12.01 -2.98
C VAL A 131 3.79 -12.46 -4.44
N GLU A 132 2.59 -12.78 -4.95
CA GLU A 132 2.41 -13.29 -6.32
C GLU A 132 2.76 -12.26 -7.39
N VAL A 133 2.29 -11.01 -7.24
CA VAL A 133 2.67 -9.93 -8.16
C VAL A 133 4.18 -9.71 -8.15
N THR A 134 4.79 -9.70 -6.95
CA THR A 134 6.24 -9.59 -6.83
C THR A 134 6.94 -10.75 -7.53
N ARG A 135 6.52 -12.00 -7.29
CA ARG A 135 7.11 -13.19 -7.93
C ARG A 135 7.00 -13.17 -9.45
N ALA A 136 5.90 -12.64 -9.99
CA ALA A 136 5.69 -12.55 -11.44
C ALA A 136 6.61 -11.52 -12.11
N LEU A 137 6.94 -10.41 -11.43
CA LEU A 137 7.73 -9.32 -12.01
C LEU A 137 9.22 -9.34 -11.63
N LEU A 138 9.55 -9.95 -10.49
CA LEU A 138 10.91 -9.97 -9.94
C LEU A 138 11.97 -10.57 -10.86
N PRO A 139 11.71 -11.66 -11.63
CA PRO A 139 12.70 -12.20 -12.56
C PRO A 139 13.19 -11.16 -13.59
N TYR A 140 12.30 -10.28 -14.05
CA TYR A 140 12.63 -9.24 -15.01
C TYR A 140 13.47 -8.13 -14.37
N MET A 141 13.08 -7.70 -13.16
CA MET A 141 13.88 -6.73 -12.39
C MET A 141 15.28 -7.28 -12.11
N ARG A 142 15.39 -8.57 -11.77
CA ARG A 142 16.65 -9.26 -11.51
C ARG A 142 17.53 -9.35 -12.75
N GLN A 143 16.94 -9.68 -13.91
CA GLN A 143 17.66 -9.68 -15.19
C GLN A 143 18.16 -8.28 -15.57
N GLN A 144 17.38 -7.24 -15.28
CA GLN A 144 17.76 -5.84 -15.46
C GLN A 144 18.90 -5.40 -14.51
N GLY A 145 19.08 -6.09 -13.37
CA GLY A 145 20.09 -5.77 -12.36
C GLY A 145 19.82 -4.47 -11.59
N SER A 146 18.59 -3.97 -11.64
CA SER A 146 18.16 -2.77 -10.92
C SER A 146 16.64 -2.74 -10.74
N GLY A 147 16.18 -2.08 -9.68
CA GLY A 147 14.78 -1.75 -9.50
C GLY A 147 14.40 -1.49 -8.04
N THR A 148 13.19 -0.97 -7.84
CA THR A 148 12.66 -0.67 -6.51
C THR A 148 11.28 -1.29 -6.33
N ILE A 149 11.11 -2.11 -5.30
CA ILE A 149 9.83 -2.70 -4.89
C ILE A 149 9.37 -1.97 -3.64
N ILE A 150 8.21 -1.33 -3.71
CA ILE A 150 7.63 -0.54 -2.65
C ILE A 150 6.36 -1.24 -2.19
N ASN A 151 6.40 -1.82 -0.99
CA ASN A 151 5.26 -2.49 -0.37
C ASN A 151 4.57 -1.51 0.58
N VAL A 152 3.32 -1.19 0.29
CA VAL A 152 2.49 -0.33 1.15
C VAL A 152 1.94 -1.16 2.30
N SER A 153 2.67 -1.09 3.42
CA SER A 153 2.31 -1.65 4.71
C SER A 153 1.35 -0.71 5.45
N SER A 154 1.47 -0.63 6.77
CA SER A 154 0.75 0.28 7.65
C SER A 154 1.46 0.33 8.99
N ILE A 155 1.17 1.33 9.82
CA ILE A 155 1.49 1.28 11.24
C ILE A 155 0.93 -0.02 11.90
N SER A 156 -0.17 -0.55 11.36
CA SER A 156 -0.77 -1.82 11.78
C SER A 156 0.06 -3.06 11.44
N GLY A 157 1.12 -2.94 10.65
CA GLY A 157 2.14 -3.99 10.47
C GLY A 157 3.14 -4.07 11.63
N ARG A 158 3.02 -3.17 12.61
CA ARG A 158 3.96 -3.06 13.74
C ARG A 158 3.27 -3.08 15.08
N TYR A 159 2.04 -2.58 15.14
CA TYR A 159 1.20 -2.55 16.31
C TYR A 159 -0.22 -2.93 15.92
N ALA A 160 -0.79 -3.92 16.58
CA ALA A 160 -2.17 -4.31 16.36
C ALA A 160 -3.10 -3.44 17.20
N PHE A 161 -4.26 -3.10 16.63
CA PHE A 161 -5.34 -2.40 17.33
C PHE A 161 -6.54 -3.35 17.47
N PRO A 162 -7.28 -3.33 18.60
CA PRO A 162 -8.50 -4.12 18.76
C PRO A 162 -9.48 -3.91 17.60
N GLY A 163 -10.13 -4.99 17.18
CA GLY A 163 -11.09 -4.95 16.06
C GLY A 163 -10.48 -5.03 14.67
N TYR A 164 -9.14 -5.10 14.51
CA TYR A 164 -8.47 -5.15 13.19
C TYR A 164 -7.51 -6.33 13.05
N ALA A 165 -7.74 -7.44 13.76
CA ALA A 165 -6.80 -8.56 13.81
C ALA A 165 -6.44 -9.14 12.42
N PRO A 166 -7.39 -9.40 11.50
CA PRO A 166 -7.05 -9.88 10.15
C PRO A 166 -6.17 -8.89 9.39
N TYR A 167 -6.54 -7.61 9.41
CA TYR A 167 -5.81 -6.56 8.72
C TYR A 167 -4.39 -6.42 9.27
N ALA A 168 -4.25 -6.33 10.60
CA ALA A 168 -2.95 -6.24 11.26
C ALA A 168 -2.08 -7.46 10.91
N ALA A 169 -2.60 -8.68 11.04
CA ALA A 169 -1.90 -9.90 10.66
C ALA A 169 -1.38 -9.84 9.21
N SER A 170 -2.21 -9.37 8.27
CA SER A 170 -1.80 -9.21 6.87
C SER A 170 -0.65 -8.22 6.69
N LYS A 171 -0.64 -7.12 7.45
CA LYS A 171 0.40 -6.08 7.35
C LYS A 171 1.69 -6.51 8.04
N PHE A 172 1.62 -7.23 9.16
CA PHE A 172 2.79 -7.87 9.78
C PHE A 172 3.43 -8.91 8.82
N ALA A 173 2.62 -9.67 8.08
CA ALA A 173 3.15 -10.60 7.08
C ALA A 173 3.88 -9.87 5.93
N VAL A 174 3.34 -8.73 5.47
CA VAL A 174 4.02 -7.87 4.48
C VAL A 174 5.35 -7.31 5.01
N GLU A 175 5.43 -6.92 6.29
CA GLU A 175 6.69 -6.49 6.91
C GLU A 175 7.76 -7.59 6.82
N GLY A 176 7.46 -8.79 7.33
CA GLY A 176 8.40 -9.90 7.33
C GLY A 176 8.83 -10.32 5.92
N PHE A 177 7.89 -10.35 4.98
CA PHE A 177 8.18 -10.61 3.57
C PHE A 177 9.13 -9.56 2.98
N THR A 178 8.89 -8.28 3.24
CA THR A 178 9.71 -7.21 2.66
C THR A 178 11.12 -7.17 3.25
N GLU A 179 11.27 -7.49 4.54
CA GLU A 179 12.58 -7.63 5.18
C GLU A 179 13.42 -8.74 4.54
N SER A 180 12.84 -9.93 4.35
CA SER A 180 13.51 -11.05 3.69
C SER A 180 13.85 -10.71 2.24
N LEU A 181 12.86 -10.24 1.47
CA LEU A 181 13.01 -9.88 0.07
C LEU A 181 14.13 -8.86 -0.14
N ARG A 182 14.24 -7.86 0.74
CA ARG A 182 15.32 -6.87 0.64
C ARG A 182 16.68 -7.55 0.71
N MET A 183 16.90 -8.41 1.69
CA MET A 183 18.19 -9.09 1.88
C MET A 183 18.52 -10.02 0.72
N GLU A 184 17.53 -10.72 0.19
CA GLU A 184 17.68 -11.59 -0.98
C GLU A 184 18.08 -10.79 -2.24
N MET A 185 17.54 -9.58 -2.40
CA MET A 185 17.58 -8.84 -3.66
C MET A 185 18.67 -7.75 -3.73
N LEU A 186 19.24 -7.32 -2.60
CA LEU A 186 20.35 -6.36 -2.56
C LEU A 186 21.56 -6.75 -3.46
N PRO A 187 22.02 -8.02 -3.51
CA PRO A 187 23.11 -8.42 -4.41
C PRO A 187 22.80 -8.22 -5.90
N TYR A 188 21.52 -8.11 -6.27
CA TYR A 188 21.06 -7.90 -7.64
C TYR A 188 20.69 -6.43 -7.95
N GLY A 189 21.06 -5.49 -7.07
CA GLY A 189 20.79 -4.06 -7.27
C GLY A 189 19.32 -3.66 -7.09
N ILE A 190 18.51 -4.51 -6.48
CA ILE A 190 17.07 -4.26 -6.26
C ILE A 190 16.81 -3.95 -4.79
N TYR A 191 16.04 -2.88 -4.54
CA TYR A 191 15.66 -2.47 -3.20
C TYR A 191 14.20 -2.78 -2.93
N ALA A 192 13.92 -3.62 -1.93
CA ALA A 192 12.59 -3.72 -1.34
C ALA A 192 12.44 -2.72 -0.18
N VAL A 193 11.31 -2.00 -0.15
CA VAL A 193 11.05 -0.86 0.74
C VAL A 193 9.63 -0.95 1.31
N LEU A 194 9.50 -0.61 2.58
CA LEU A 194 8.24 -0.47 3.29
C LEU A 194 7.83 0.99 3.41
N VAL A 195 6.60 1.27 3.00
CA VAL A 195 5.90 2.49 3.36
C VAL A 195 4.84 2.11 4.39
N GLU A 196 4.88 2.74 5.57
CA GLU A 196 4.08 2.40 6.75
C GLU A 196 3.13 3.57 7.12
N PRO A 197 2.07 3.86 6.33
CA PRO A 197 1.18 4.97 6.66
C PRO A 197 0.43 4.74 7.99
N GLY A 198 0.22 5.82 8.73
CA GLY A 198 -0.77 5.89 9.79
C GLY A 198 -2.20 6.01 9.23
N SER A 199 -3.10 6.64 9.99
CA SER A 199 -4.44 6.96 9.50
C SER A 199 -4.37 8.09 8.47
N TYR A 200 -4.87 7.84 7.26
CA TYR A 200 -4.97 8.79 6.15
C TYR A 200 -6.40 8.77 5.60
N ARG A 201 -6.89 9.91 5.08
CA ARG A 201 -8.21 10.00 4.44
C ARG A 201 -8.22 9.22 3.12
N THR A 202 -8.59 7.96 3.17
CA THR A 202 -8.72 7.06 2.02
C THR A 202 -9.98 6.21 2.17
N ASP A 203 -10.51 5.72 1.05
CA ASP A 203 -11.74 4.92 1.03
C ASP A 203 -11.60 3.56 1.74
N ILE A 204 -10.38 3.16 2.14
CA ILE A 204 -10.15 1.88 2.83
C ILE A 204 -10.91 1.82 4.16
N TRP A 205 -11.03 2.97 4.83
CA TRP A 205 -11.68 3.09 6.12
C TRP A 205 -13.19 3.12 5.96
N SER A 206 -13.73 3.92 5.03
CA SER A 206 -15.19 3.95 4.79
C SER A 206 -15.71 2.62 4.23
N LYS A 207 -14.99 1.97 3.32
CA LYS A 207 -15.37 0.63 2.81
C LYS A 207 -15.14 -0.46 3.86
N GLY A 208 -14.06 -0.36 4.63
CA GLY A 208 -13.75 -1.29 5.72
C GLY A 208 -14.76 -1.21 6.85
N PHE A 209 -15.02 -0.03 7.42
CA PHE A 209 -16.01 0.17 8.49
C PHE A 209 -17.41 -0.31 8.11
N ASN A 210 -17.85 -0.11 6.86
CA ASN A 210 -19.14 -0.62 6.40
C ASN A 210 -19.22 -2.16 6.37
N SER A 211 -18.07 -2.85 6.26
CA SER A 211 -18.00 -4.31 6.37
C SER A 211 -17.79 -4.80 7.81
N ILE A 212 -17.39 -3.91 8.73
CA ILE A 212 -17.17 -4.25 10.14
C ILE A 212 -18.50 -4.16 10.88
N SER A 213 -19.12 -5.31 11.14
CA SER A 213 -20.35 -5.40 11.90
C SER A 213 -20.25 -6.48 12.96
N SER A 214 -20.90 -6.25 14.11
CA SER A 214 -21.13 -7.31 15.08
C SER A 214 -22.41 -8.04 14.74
N ARG A 215 -22.52 -9.31 15.15
CA ARG A 215 -23.79 -10.05 15.09
C ARG A 215 -24.84 -9.39 15.97
N GLU A 216 -26.11 -9.65 15.67
CA GLU A 216 -27.21 -9.21 16.53
C GLU A 216 -27.05 -9.79 17.94
N ASN A 217 -27.24 -8.97 18.99
CA ASN A 217 -27.04 -9.33 20.40
C ASN A 217 -25.62 -9.80 20.76
N SER A 218 -24.61 -9.42 19.96
CA SER A 218 -23.21 -9.67 20.27
C SER A 218 -22.80 -9.03 21.62
N PRO A 219 -22.06 -9.76 22.49
CA PRO A 219 -21.49 -9.18 23.71
C PRO A 219 -20.45 -8.09 23.40
N TYR A 220 -19.94 -8.03 22.17
CA TYR A 220 -18.92 -7.08 21.73
C TYR A 220 -19.48 -5.79 21.14
N GLN A 221 -20.78 -5.71 20.91
CA GLN A 221 -21.40 -4.62 20.14
C GLN A 221 -21.06 -3.23 20.69
N SER A 222 -21.11 -3.05 22.01
CA SER A 222 -20.76 -1.79 22.67
C SER A 222 -19.29 -1.42 22.49
N TYR A 223 -18.40 -2.41 22.64
CA TYR A 223 -16.95 -2.20 22.52
C TYR A 223 -16.53 -1.96 21.07
N LEU A 224 -17.10 -2.70 20.12
CA LEU A 224 -16.89 -2.49 18.68
C LEU A 224 -17.33 -1.09 18.26
N LYS A 225 -18.47 -0.62 18.78
CA LYS A 225 -18.95 0.75 18.52
C LYS A 225 -17.94 1.81 18.95
N HIS A 226 -17.33 1.68 20.13
CA HIS A 226 -16.29 2.63 20.57
C HIS A 226 -15.02 2.55 19.71
N ILE A 227 -14.61 1.35 19.29
CA ILE A 227 -13.49 1.15 18.36
C ILE A 227 -13.74 1.86 17.03
N LEU A 228 -14.93 1.69 16.45
CA LEU A 228 -15.31 2.32 15.19
C LEU A 228 -15.38 3.85 15.32
N GLN A 229 -16.01 4.37 16.39
CA GLN A 229 -16.06 5.81 16.67
C GLN A 229 -14.68 6.44 16.86
N TYR A 230 -13.77 5.75 17.55
CA TYR A 230 -12.37 6.19 17.67
C TYR A 230 -11.72 6.25 16.29
N SER A 231 -11.94 5.24 15.46
CA SER A 231 -11.34 5.15 14.13
C SER A 231 -11.89 6.21 13.16
N GLU A 232 -13.19 6.49 13.20
CA GLU A 232 -13.84 7.57 12.44
C GLU A 232 -13.28 8.95 12.82
N LYS A 233 -13.22 9.27 14.12
CA LYS A 233 -12.65 10.54 14.61
C LYS A 233 -11.20 10.73 14.18
N ASN A 234 -10.42 9.66 14.12
CA ASN A 234 -9.04 9.71 13.63
C ASN A 234 -8.99 9.88 12.10
N ALA A 235 -9.88 9.23 11.35
CA ALA A 235 -9.99 9.40 9.91
C ALA A 235 -10.40 10.83 9.52
N GLU A 236 -11.29 11.48 10.27
CA GLU A 236 -11.65 12.88 10.06
C GLU A 236 -10.46 13.83 10.21
N LYS A 237 -9.56 13.57 11.18
CA LYS A 237 -8.36 14.39 11.41
C LYS A 237 -7.19 14.00 10.52
N ALA A 238 -7.34 12.94 9.73
CA ALA A 238 -6.23 12.36 9.00
C ALA A 238 -5.75 13.29 7.86
N PRO A 239 -4.43 13.34 7.61
CA PRO A 239 -3.87 14.10 6.50
C PRO A 239 -4.33 13.56 5.13
N PRO A 240 -4.21 14.40 4.08
CA PRO A 240 -4.54 13.97 2.74
C PRO A 240 -3.58 12.88 2.21
N PRO A 241 -4.04 11.97 1.34
CA PRO A 241 -3.25 10.84 0.85
C PRO A 241 -2.07 11.24 -0.06
N HIS A 242 -2.02 12.50 -0.50
CA HIS A 242 -1.03 13.02 -1.46
C HIS A 242 0.38 13.01 -0.86
N GLU A 243 0.51 13.15 0.46
CA GLU A 243 1.81 13.07 1.15
C GLU A 243 2.46 11.69 0.94
N VAL A 244 1.67 10.61 1.07
CA VAL A 244 2.14 9.24 0.86
C VAL A 244 2.53 9.02 -0.59
N ALA A 245 1.73 9.50 -1.54
CA ALA A 245 2.04 9.41 -2.97
C ALA A 245 3.34 10.12 -3.35
N ARG A 246 3.55 11.35 -2.84
CA ARG A 246 4.81 12.09 -3.04
C ARG A 246 6.00 11.38 -2.42
N LEU A 247 5.83 10.81 -1.23
CA LEU A 247 6.87 10.00 -0.59
C LEU A 247 7.22 8.77 -1.44
N ILE A 248 6.22 8.04 -1.96
CA ILE A 248 6.44 6.89 -2.85
C ILE A 248 7.21 7.31 -4.11
N ALA A 249 6.84 8.42 -4.75
CA ALA A 249 7.55 8.95 -5.90
C ALA A 249 8.99 9.38 -5.56
N SER A 250 9.23 9.93 -4.36
CA SER A 250 10.57 10.24 -3.88
C SER A 250 11.40 8.97 -3.65
N ILE A 251 10.82 7.91 -3.08
CA ILE A 251 11.49 6.61 -2.87
C ILE A 251 11.84 5.96 -4.21
N ALA A 252 10.92 6.03 -5.18
CA ALA A 252 11.13 5.51 -6.53
C ALA A 252 12.36 6.11 -7.22
N ASN A 253 12.68 7.37 -6.93
CA ASN A 253 13.83 8.09 -7.49
C ASN A 253 15.08 8.09 -6.59
N ASP A 254 15.00 7.49 -5.39
CA ASP A 254 16.15 7.37 -4.48
C ASP A 254 17.02 6.20 -4.95
N PRO A 255 18.31 6.40 -5.26
CA PRO A 255 19.20 5.31 -5.69
C PRO A 255 19.56 4.35 -4.56
N LYS A 256 19.33 4.73 -3.29
CA LYS A 256 19.67 3.92 -2.09
C LYS A 256 18.59 4.10 -1.02
N PRO A 257 17.32 3.73 -1.30
CA PRO A 257 16.24 3.97 -0.37
C PRO A 257 16.42 3.14 0.91
N ARG A 258 16.03 3.73 2.03
CA ARG A 258 15.99 3.03 3.33
C ARG A 258 14.94 1.92 3.29
N LEU A 259 15.04 0.96 4.21
CA LEU A 259 14.02 -0.09 4.30
C LEU A 259 12.64 0.46 4.70
N ARG A 260 12.55 1.52 5.53
CA ARG A 260 11.28 1.96 6.13
C ARG A 260 11.05 3.47 6.07
N TYR A 261 9.82 3.83 5.72
CA TYR A 261 9.31 5.19 5.76
C TYR A 261 7.90 5.21 6.37
N THR A 262 7.71 6.00 7.43
CA THR A 262 6.45 6.06 8.20
C THR A 262 5.86 7.47 8.09
N PRO A 263 5.13 7.80 7.01
CA PRO A 263 4.58 9.15 6.82
C PRO A 263 3.54 9.47 7.91
N GLY A 264 3.45 10.74 8.28
CA GLY A 264 2.58 11.22 9.37
C GLY A 264 3.08 10.95 10.80
N TRP A 265 4.17 10.21 10.97
CA TRP A 265 4.77 9.94 12.30
C TRP A 265 6.22 10.42 12.36
N SER A 266 6.57 11.11 13.45
CA SER A 266 7.97 11.47 13.69
C SER A 266 8.78 10.21 14.08
N ARG A 267 10.07 10.20 13.73
CA ARG A 267 11.00 9.13 14.15
C ARG A 267 11.02 8.99 15.67
N ALA A 268 10.91 10.09 16.40
CA ALA A 268 10.82 10.12 17.85
C ALA A 268 9.53 9.47 18.38
N GLY A 269 8.37 9.78 17.77
CA GLY A 269 7.08 9.17 18.15
C GLY A 269 7.07 7.65 17.91
N MET A 270 7.61 7.22 16.77
CA MET A 270 7.80 5.79 16.49
C MET A 270 8.79 5.11 17.45
N GLY A 271 9.87 5.80 17.79
CA GLY A 271 10.86 5.32 18.77
C GLY A 271 10.25 5.15 20.16
N LEU A 272 9.44 6.11 20.60
CA LEU A 272 8.74 6.05 21.88
C LEU A 272 7.77 4.87 21.94
N LEU A 273 6.94 4.68 20.91
CA LEU A 273 6.02 3.54 20.85
C LEU A 273 6.76 2.21 20.90
N ARG A 274 7.93 2.10 20.25
CA ARG A 274 8.73 0.86 20.27
C ARG A 274 9.35 0.59 21.64
N ALA A 275 9.78 1.64 22.32
CA ALA A 275 10.40 1.54 23.64
C ALA A 275 9.38 1.39 24.78
N MET A 276 8.10 1.68 24.51
CA MET A 276 7.04 1.61 25.50
C MET A 276 6.81 0.14 25.93
N PRO A 277 6.86 -0.17 27.24
CA PRO A 277 6.53 -1.51 27.71
C PRO A 277 5.10 -1.88 27.34
N TRP A 278 4.87 -3.14 26.92
CA TRP A 278 3.56 -3.59 26.44
C TRP A 278 2.40 -3.28 27.40
N LYS A 279 2.60 -3.48 28.71
CA LYS A 279 1.60 -3.17 29.75
C LYS A 279 1.11 -1.72 29.73
N TRP A 280 1.96 -0.79 29.31
CA TRP A 280 1.64 0.64 29.26
C TRP A 280 0.85 0.96 28.00
N TYR A 281 1.27 0.39 26.86
CA TYR A 281 0.53 0.47 25.62
C TYR A 281 -0.87 -0.12 25.76
N GLU A 282 -0.99 -1.32 26.35
CA GLU A 282 -2.25 -1.99 26.66
C GLU A 282 -3.18 -1.08 27.49
N ARG A 283 -2.70 -0.55 28.62
CA ARG A 283 -3.48 0.37 29.47
C ARG A 283 -3.94 1.61 28.73
N LEU A 284 -3.06 2.20 27.90
CA LEU A 284 -3.39 3.38 27.11
C LEU A 284 -4.51 3.08 26.10
N ILE A 285 -4.39 1.97 25.37
CA ILE A 285 -5.37 1.57 24.35
C ILE A 285 -6.73 1.26 24.97
N ILE A 286 -6.75 0.46 26.05
CA ILE A 286 -7.98 0.15 26.78
C ILE A 286 -8.61 1.43 27.33
N TRP A 287 -7.82 2.31 27.96
CA TRP A 287 -8.33 3.60 28.46
C TRP A 287 -8.94 4.48 27.36
N MET A 288 -8.30 4.55 26.19
CA MET A 288 -8.81 5.33 25.05
C MET A 288 -10.13 4.79 24.49
N LEU A 289 -10.36 3.48 24.56
CA LEU A 289 -11.54 2.82 23.99
C LEU A 289 -12.74 2.72 24.96
N HIS A 290 -12.53 2.99 26.25
CA HIS A 290 -13.58 3.01 27.28
C HIS A 290 -14.11 4.42 27.61
N ARG A 291 -13.72 5.43 26.84
CA ARG A 291 -14.10 6.84 27.02
C ARG A 291 -14.92 7.34 25.84
#